data_AF-A0A0A2E619-F1
#
_entry.id   AF-A0A0A2E619-F1
#
_cell.length_a   1.000
_cell.length_b   1.000
_cell.length_c   1.000
_cell.angle_alpha   90.00
_cell.angle_beta   90.00
_cell.angle_gamma   90.00
#
_symmetry.space_group_name_H-M   'P 1'
#
loop_
_entity.id
_entity.type
_entity.pdbx_description
1 polymer ?
#
loop_
_entity_poly.entity_id
_entity_poly.type
_entity_poly.pdbx_seq_one_letter_code
_entity_poly.pdbx_strand_id
1 'polypeptide(L)'
;MKNRDFIITTTNNIEGYAVKRYVETICVNMVLGTNFFSDFSASITDIFGGYSYSYQKKMDLIYKDATNKLKEKAKRKGANCILGFKVDFDEISGKGKSMIMLSASGTACIIEEKEDNKFKVLREYSIDGAELEREMLRQSIVSGINDGEEIKEEWRTFLLENPQEEIIDNLLDRFIQNSGRTTEEISFITQYLGAIPKEMVTRRAYEKRKENKAVMGDLIVACNLFDSERILLAIKEDLTNSTYLLRTQSDSYDIEDLKRMEEMEHIIDNLPDVGSFISTKGLFSKGEKRQYICPNGHKNDASNEFCEDLNCGLNIKGLFSYQVDSINEFKKKLSSLRTLFNKA
;
A
#
# COMPACT_ATOMS: atom_id res chain seq x y z
N MET A 1 -20.63 -31.03 -4.01
CA MET A 1 -21.83 -30.28 -3.58
C MET A 1 -21.78 -28.91 -4.24
N LYS A 2 -22.81 -28.50 -5.00
CA LYS A 2 -22.85 -27.16 -5.60
C LYS A 2 -22.69 -26.14 -4.46
N ASN A 3 -21.76 -25.21 -4.62
CA ASN A 3 -21.50 -24.13 -3.67
C ASN A 3 -22.78 -23.27 -3.61
N ARG A 4 -23.68 -23.54 -2.65
CA ARG A 4 -24.93 -22.79 -2.50
C ARG A 4 -24.60 -21.51 -1.73
N ASP A 5 -25.03 -20.37 -2.26
CA ASP A 5 -24.92 -19.09 -1.56
C ASP A 5 -25.66 -19.18 -0.22
N PHE A 6 -24.98 -18.75 0.84
CA PHE A 6 -25.54 -18.69 2.20
C PHE A 6 -26.53 -17.53 2.27
N ILE A 7 -27.81 -17.82 2.54
CA ILE A 7 -28.89 -16.83 2.50
C ILE A 7 -29.04 -16.15 3.87
N ILE A 8 -29.19 -14.82 3.88
CA ILE A 8 -29.53 -14.02 5.06
C ILE A 8 -30.77 -13.21 4.69
N THR A 9 -31.83 -13.30 5.48
CA THR A 9 -33.06 -12.55 5.24
C THR A 9 -33.62 -11.97 6.52
N THR A 10 -34.25 -10.80 6.41
CA THR A 10 -35.01 -10.16 7.48
C THR A 10 -36.37 -10.84 7.71
N THR A 11 -36.83 -11.65 6.74
CA THR A 11 -38.08 -12.42 6.83
C THR A 11 -37.92 -13.69 7.68
N ASN A 12 -39.04 -14.21 8.18
CA ASN A 12 -39.06 -15.45 8.97
C ASN A 12 -39.13 -16.73 8.12
N ASN A 13 -39.19 -16.60 6.79
CA ASN A 13 -39.25 -17.71 5.84
C ASN A 13 -38.59 -17.32 4.51
N ILE A 14 -38.12 -18.30 3.74
CA ILE A 14 -37.60 -18.12 2.39
C ILE A 14 -38.52 -18.89 1.43
N GLU A 15 -39.13 -18.22 0.47
CA GLU A 15 -40.00 -18.82 -0.53
C GLU A 15 -39.23 -19.90 -1.32
N GLY A 16 -39.88 -21.03 -1.58
CA GLY A 16 -39.24 -22.14 -2.28
C GLY A 16 -38.33 -23.02 -1.43
N TYR A 17 -38.08 -22.66 -0.17
CA TYR A 17 -37.29 -23.45 0.77
C TYR A 17 -38.13 -23.86 1.98
N ALA A 18 -37.78 -24.99 2.58
CA ALA A 18 -38.33 -25.48 3.83
C ALA A 18 -37.22 -25.51 4.89
N VAL A 19 -37.51 -24.98 6.09
CA VAL A 19 -36.60 -25.10 7.24
C VAL A 19 -36.62 -26.54 7.74
N LYS A 20 -35.49 -27.22 7.66
CA LYS A 20 -35.29 -28.57 8.21
C LYS A 20 -34.92 -28.54 9.69
N ARG A 21 -34.16 -27.52 10.10
CA ARG A 21 -33.71 -27.39 11.50
C ARG A 21 -33.44 -25.94 11.86
N TYR A 22 -34.02 -25.49 12.97
CA TYR A 22 -33.58 -24.27 13.66
C TYR A 22 -32.37 -24.64 14.52
N VAL A 23 -31.21 -24.07 14.24
CA VAL A 23 -29.95 -24.42 14.91
C VAL A 23 -29.84 -23.68 16.24
N GLU A 24 -29.86 -22.35 16.19
CA GLU A 24 -29.75 -21.48 17.37
C GLU A 24 -30.08 -20.03 17.01
N THR A 25 -30.52 -19.24 17.98
CA THR A 25 -30.47 -17.78 17.86
C THR A 25 -29.03 -17.30 17.96
N ILE A 26 -28.64 -16.38 17.09
CA ILE A 26 -27.28 -15.86 17.03
C ILE A 26 -27.30 -14.34 17.10
N CYS A 27 -26.28 -13.79 17.74
CA CYS A 27 -26.08 -12.36 17.86
C CYS A 27 -24.59 -12.02 17.76
N VAL A 28 -24.28 -10.86 17.19
CA VAL A 28 -22.97 -10.20 17.16
C VAL A 28 -23.16 -8.76 17.59
N ASN A 29 -22.36 -8.32 18.56
CA ASN A 29 -22.33 -6.95 19.03
C ASN A 29 -20.99 -6.32 18.68
N MET A 30 -21.00 -5.07 18.22
CA MET A 30 -19.82 -4.28 17.91
C MET A 30 -19.93 -2.92 18.59
N VAL A 31 -18.87 -2.47 19.25
CA VAL A 31 -18.81 -1.15 19.88
C VAL A 31 -17.83 -0.28 19.11
N LEU A 32 -18.30 0.85 18.64
CA LEU A 32 -17.55 1.81 17.83
C LEU A 32 -17.19 3.01 18.70
N GLY A 33 -15.89 3.19 18.91
CA GLY A 33 -15.36 4.25 19.76
C GLY A 33 -15.33 5.63 19.09
N THR A 34 -15.11 6.66 19.90
CA THR A 34 -15.08 8.07 19.47
C THR A 34 -14.00 8.36 18.42
N ASN A 35 -12.92 7.57 18.36
CA ASN A 35 -11.90 7.69 17.31
C ASN A 35 -12.42 7.33 15.90
N PHE A 36 -13.43 6.47 15.81
CA PHE A 36 -14.08 6.17 14.53
C PHE A 36 -14.86 7.38 13.99
N PHE A 37 -15.33 8.24 14.89
CA PHE A 37 -16.04 9.50 14.61
C PHE A 37 -15.12 10.73 14.62
N SER A 38 -13.93 10.72 15.21
CA SER A 38 -13.06 11.92 15.23
C SER A 38 -12.53 12.29 13.84
N ASP A 39 -12.41 11.33 12.92
CA ASP A 39 -12.08 11.63 11.52
C ASP A 39 -13.21 12.39 10.81
N PHE A 40 -14.40 12.48 11.40
CA PHE A 40 -15.56 13.19 10.87
C PHE A 40 -15.40 14.72 10.95
N SER A 41 -14.60 15.25 11.90
CA SER A 41 -14.44 16.69 12.10
C SER A 41 -13.37 17.34 11.21
N ALA A 42 -12.52 16.55 10.53
CA ALA A 42 -11.45 17.09 9.68
C ALA A 42 -11.87 17.30 8.21
N SER A 43 -13.02 16.75 7.79
CA SER A 43 -13.51 16.83 6.39
C SER A 43 -14.82 17.58 6.22
N ILE A 44 -15.31 18.29 7.25
CA ILE A 44 -16.51 19.13 7.15
C ILE A 44 -16.07 20.59 7.13
N THR A 45 -15.72 21.08 5.95
CA THR A 45 -15.70 22.53 5.72
C THR A 45 -16.20 22.99 4.36
N ASP A 46 -16.67 22.11 3.47
CA ASP A 46 -17.32 22.56 2.23
C ASP A 46 -18.71 21.94 2.08
N ILE A 47 -19.70 22.83 2.25
CA ILE A 47 -21.13 22.59 2.33
C ILE A 47 -21.73 22.53 0.92
N PHE A 48 -22.47 21.46 0.61
CA PHE A 48 -23.84 21.58 0.09
C PHE A 48 -24.69 20.47 0.73
N GLY A 49 -25.83 20.85 1.31
CA GLY A 49 -26.68 19.97 2.12
C GLY A 49 -27.18 18.75 1.36
N GLY A 50 -26.84 17.56 1.89
CA GLY A 50 -27.24 16.26 1.39
C GLY A 50 -26.23 15.22 1.88
N TYR A 51 -26.72 14.14 2.49
CA TYR A 51 -25.99 12.91 2.88
C TYR A 51 -24.47 13.00 3.09
N SER A 52 -24.00 12.86 4.34
CA SER A 52 -22.55 12.69 4.59
C SER A 52 -22.07 11.36 3.98
N TYR A 53 -21.48 11.43 2.79
CA TYR A 53 -20.97 10.27 2.05
C TYR A 53 -19.92 9.48 2.85
N SER A 54 -19.05 10.20 3.59
CA SER A 54 -18.06 9.59 4.48
C SER A 54 -18.70 8.84 5.65
N TYR A 55 -19.77 9.38 6.24
CA TYR A 55 -20.55 8.72 7.28
C TYR A 55 -21.27 7.48 6.75
N GLN A 56 -21.90 7.56 5.58
CA GLN A 56 -22.59 6.45 4.92
C GLN A 56 -21.64 5.30 4.60
N LYS A 57 -20.50 5.60 3.97
CA LYS A 57 -19.47 4.60 3.64
C LYS A 57 -18.98 3.86 4.88
N LYS A 58 -18.79 4.58 5.99
CA LYS A 58 -18.41 3.99 7.28
C LYS A 58 -19.52 3.09 7.85
N MET A 59 -20.79 3.53 7.81
CA MET A 59 -21.92 2.71 8.25
C MET A 59 -22.09 1.43 7.43
N ASP A 60 -21.91 1.50 6.11
CA ASP A 60 -21.94 0.35 5.22
C ASP A 60 -20.84 -0.66 5.53
N LEU A 61 -19.62 -0.18 5.84
CA LEU A 61 -18.51 -1.04 6.23
C LEU A 61 -18.82 -1.80 7.52
N ILE A 62 -19.37 -1.12 8.54
CA ILE A 62 -19.73 -1.74 9.82
C ILE A 62 -20.87 -2.75 9.62
N TYR A 63 -21.90 -2.39 8.84
CA TYR A 63 -23.00 -3.29 8.53
C TYR A 63 -22.51 -4.57 7.84
N LYS A 64 -21.61 -4.43 6.85
CA LYS A 64 -20.99 -5.57 6.15
C LYS A 64 -20.16 -6.43 7.09
N ASP A 65 -19.36 -5.83 7.97
CA ASP A 65 -18.54 -6.56 8.95
C ASP A 65 -19.42 -7.34 9.94
N ALA A 66 -20.44 -6.71 10.51
CA ALA A 66 -21.39 -7.36 11.42
C ALA A 66 -22.13 -8.52 10.75
N THR A 67 -22.59 -8.31 9.51
CA THR A 67 -23.27 -9.33 8.70
C THR A 67 -22.34 -10.52 8.43
N ASN A 68 -21.08 -10.26 8.07
CA ASN A 68 -20.08 -11.30 7.82
C ASN A 68 -19.75 -12.09 9.09
N LYS A 69 -19.55 -11.42 10.23
CA LYS A 69 -19.33 -12.08 11.52
C LYS A 69 -20.50 -12.97 11.93
N LEU A 70 -21.74 -12.49 11.74
CA LEU A 70 -22.93 -13.26 12.06
C LEU A 70 -23.07 -14.48 11.13
N LYS A 71 -22.77 -14.30 9.83
CA LYS A 71 -22.71 -15.38 8.83
C LYS A 71 -21.68 -16.44 9.18
N GLU A 72 -20.47 -16.04 9.55
CA GLU A 72 -19.43 -16.98 9.99
C GLU A 72 -19.85 -17.75 11.24
N LYS A 73 -20.45 -17.07 12.22
CA LYS A 73 -20.99 -17.70 13.43
C LYS A 73 -22.05 -18.75 13.10
N ALA A 74 -22.96 -18.45 12.16
CA ALA A 74 -23.95 -19.40 11.68
C ALA A 74 -23.32 -20.61 10.97
N LYS A 75 -22.35 -20.36 10.08
CA LYS A 75 -21.62 -21.42 9.36
C LYS A 75 -20.87 -22.36 10.32
N ARG A 76 -20.20 -21.82 11.35
CA ARG A 76 -19.52 -22.63 12.38
C ARG A 76 -20.46 -23.53 13.16
N LYS A 77 -21.75 -23.17 13.26
CA LYS A 77 -22.81 -23.98 13.86
C LYS A 77 -23.49 -24.94 12.87
N GLY A 78 -23.00 -25.01 11.62
CA GLY A 78 -23.54 -25.88 10.57
C GLY A 78 -24.85 -25.40 9.96
N ALA A 79 -25.23 -24.14 10.16
CA ALA A 79 -26.35 -23.54 9.47
C ALA A 79 -25.98 -23.18 8.01
N ASN A 80 -26.97 -23.11 7.14
CA ASN A 80 -26.81 -22.66 5.75
C ASN A 80 -27.64 -21.40 5.43
N CYS A 81 -28.45 -20.91 6.38
CA CYS A 81 -29.10 -19.60 6.28
C CYS A 81 -29.29 -18.91 7.65
N ILE A 82 -29.62 -17.63 7.62
CA ILE A 82 -30.09 -16.83 8.76
C ILE A 82 -31.48 -16.25 8.41
N LEU A 83 -32.47 -16.51 9.25
CA LEU A 83 -33.83 -15.94 9.17
C LEU A 83 -34.03 -14.87 10.24
N GLY A 84 -34.95 -13.94 9.99
CA GLY A 84 -35.27 -12.87 10.95
C GLY A 84 -34.06 -12.00 11.27
N PHE A 85 -33.20 -11.74 10.29
CA PHE A 85 -32.03 -10.89 10.44
C PHE A 85 -32.45 -9.47 10.82
N LYS A 86 -31.85 -8.94 11.89
CA LYS A 86 -32.10 -7.59 12.39
C LYS A 86 -30.78 -6.95 12.76
N VAL A 87 -30.63 -5.68 12.43
CA VAL A 87 -29.50 -4.84 12.85
C VAL A 87 -30.07 -3.61 13.56
N ASP A 88 -29.61 -3.39 14.77
CA ASP A 88 -29.95 -2.24 15.59
C ASP A 88 -28.68 -1.42 15.88
N PHE A 89 -28.82 -0.09 15.91
CA PHE A 89 -27.77 0.84 16.28
C PHE A 89 -28.21 1.62 17.52
N ASP A 90 -27.44 1.53 18.59
CA ASP A 90 -27.68 2.20 19.86
C ASP A 90 -26.53 3.16 20.19
N GLU A 91 -26.84 4.36 20.67
CA GLU A 91 -25.82 5.25 21.20
C GLU A 91 -25.52 4.89 22.66
N ILE A 92 -24.24 4.69 22.97
CA ILE A 92 -23.74 4.54 24.33
C ILE A 92 -22.88 5.77 24.64
N SER A 93 -23.46 6.73 25.37
CA SER A 93 -22.76 7.94 25.79
C SER A 93 -22.36 7.87 27.27
N GLY A 94 -21.12 8.25 27.58
CA GLY A 94 -20.59 8.25 28.94
C GLY A 94 -19.27 8.99 29.09
N LYS A 95 -19.12 9.81 30.14
CA LYS A 95 -17.91 10.59 30.46
C LYS A 95 -17.37 11.43 29.27
N GLY A 96 -18.27 12.06 28.49
CA GLY A 96 -17.90 12.91 27.36
C GLY A 96 -17.45 12.17 26.10
N LYS A 97 -17.59 10.84 26.05
CA LYS A 97 -17.35 10.02 24.86
C LYS A 97 -18.69 9.51 24.33
N SER A 98 -18.97 9.76 23.06
CA SER A 98 -20.04 9.09 22.32
C SER A 98 -19.47 7.83 21.66
N MET A 99 -20.17 6.72 21.81
CA MET A 99 -19.90 5.44 21.17
C MET A 99 -21.18 4.93 20.53
N ILE A 100 -21.07 4.20 19.43
CA ILE A 100 -22.23 3.52 18.81
C ILE A 100 -22.06 2.02 18.98
N MET A 101 -23.07 1.36 19.53
CA MET A 101 -23.19 -0.09 19.57
C MET A 101 -24.04 -0.54 18.38
N LEU A 102 -23.49 -1.43 17.56
CA LEU A 102 -24.25 -2.16 16.55
C LEU A 102 -24.54 -3.56 17.08
N SER A 103 -25.82 -3.95 17.09
CA SER A 103 -26.28 -5.29 17.45
C SER A 103 -26.91 -5.96 16.23
N ALA A 104 -26.30 -7.03 15.73
CA ALA A 104 -26.83 -7.82 14.62
C ALA A 104 -27.29 -9.19 15.11
N SER A 105 -28.55 -9.55 14.88
CA SER A 105 -29.14 -10.79 15.37
C SER A 105 -29.98 -11.52 14.32
N GLY A 106 -30.24 -12.80 14.54
CA GLY A 106 -31.11 -13.62 13.70
C GLY A 106 -31.14 -15.08 14.17
N THR A 107 -31.85 -15.93 13.44
CA THR A 107 -31.95 -17.37 13.73
C THR A 107 -31.18 -18.16 12.68
N ALA A 108 -30.14 -18.88 13.10
CA ALA A 108 -29.36 -19.76 12.23
C ALA A 108 -30.17 -21.03 11.93
N CYS A 109 -30.37 -21.35 10.66
CA CYS A 109 -31.21 -22.47 10.23
C CYS A 109 -30.53 -23.34 9.17
N ILE A 110 -31.00 -24.57 9.03
CA ILE A 110 -30.75 -25.43 7.87
C ILE A 110 -32.01 -25.45 7.03
N ILE A 111 -31.91 -24.98 5.79
CA ILE A 111 -32.98 -25.00 4.79
C ILE A 111 -32.66 -25.96 3.65
N GLU A 112 -33.71 -26.50 3.05
CA GLU A 112 -33.65 -27.29 1.82
C GLU A 112 -34.69 -26.78 0.82
N GLU A 113 -34.39 -26.90 -0.47
CA GLU A 113 -35.30 -26.53 -1.54
C GLU A 113 -36.52 -27.46 -1.52
N LYS A 114 -37.73 -26.89 -1.64
CA LYS A 114 -38.97 -27.67 -1.77
C LYS A 114 -38.96 -28.36 -3.13
N GLU A 115 -39.29 -29.65 -3.18
CA GLU A 115 -39.21 -30.49 -4.39
C GLU A 115 -40.01 -29.94 -5.59
N ASP A 116 -41.04 -29.12 -5.32
CA ASP A 116 -41.87 -28.48 -6.35
C ASP A 116 -41.25 -27.20 -6.97
N ASN A 117 -40.11 -26.73 -6.46
CA ASN A 117 -39.58 -25.42 -6.83
C ASN A 117 -38.55 -25.47 -7.96
N LYS A 118 -38.83 -26.24 -9.03
CA LYS A 118 -38.16 -26.09 -10.33
C LYS A 118 -38.58 -24.80 -11.07
N PHE A 119 -39.00 -23.76 -10.35
CA PHE A 119 -39.13 -22.43 -10.93
C PHE A 119 -37.72 -21.88 -11.12
N LYS A 120 -37.24 -21.95 -12.37
CA LYS A 120 -36.11 -21.16 -12.87
C LYS A 120 -36.38 -19.72 -12.43
N VAL A 121 -35.67 -19.26 -11.40
CA VAL A 121 -35.56 -17.83 -11.12
C VAL A 121 -34.77 -17.28 -12.31
N LEU A 122 -35.49 -16.86 -13.36
CA LEU A 122 -35.01 -15.83 -14.26
C LEU A 122 -34.87 -14.62 -13.35
N ARG A 123 -33.67 -14.42 -12.79
CA ARG A 123 -33.33 -13.12 -12.21
C ARG A 123 -33.44 -12.16 -13.39
N GLU A 124 -34.50 -11.36 -13.44
CA GLU A 124 -34.51 -10.16 -14.27
C GLU A 124 -33.39 -9.28 -13.72
N TYR A 125 -32.20 -9.42 -14.30
CA TYR A 125 -31.08 -8.54 -14.00
C TYR A 125 -31.41 -7.18 -14.61
N SER A 126 -31.92 -6.27 -13.80
CA SER A 126 -31.99 -4.85 -14.15
C SER A 126 -30.69 -4.19 -13.70
N ILE A 127 -29.96 -3.58 -14.63
CA ILE A 127 -28.82 -2.72 -14.32
C ILE A 127 -29.36 -1.32 -14.04
N ASP A 128 -28.94 -0.71 -12.94
CA ASP A 128 -29.28 0.69 -12.65
C ASP A 128 -28.64 1.60 -13.71
N GLY A 129 -29.39 2.58 -14.24
CA GLY A 129 -28.88 3.51 -15.24
C GLY A 129 -27.63 4.25 -14.75
N ALA A 130 -27.58 4.63 -13.48
CA ALA A 130 -26.41 5.28 -12.89
C ALA A 130 -25.19 4.34 -12.77
N GLU A 131 -25.41 3.03 -12.62
CA GLU A 131 -24.34 2.03 -12.65
C GLU A 131 -23.75 1.90 -14.06
N LEU A 132 -24.62 1.84 -15.08
CA LEU A 132 -24.20 1.80 -16.48
C LEU A 132 -23.42 3.07 -16.87
N GLU A 133 -23.90 4.25 -16.51
CA GLU A 133 -23.23 5.52 -16.81
C GLU A 133 -21.83 5.59 -16.17
N ARG A 134 -21.69 5.13 -14.92
CA ARG A 134 -20.38 5.05 -14.24
C ARG A 134 -19.43 4.09 -14.95
N GLU A 135 -19.90 2.91 -15.38
CA GLU A 135 -19.05 1.96 -16.10
C GLU A 135 -18.68 2.47 -17.49
N MET A 136 -19.59 3.13 -18.21
CA MET A 136 -19.29 3.77 -19.49
C MET A 136 -18.20 4.85 -19.35
N LEU A 137 -18.30 5.68 -18.30
CA LEU A 137 -17.27 6.67 -18.00
C LEU A 137 -15.92 6.00 -17.68
N ARG A 138 -15.90 4.97 -16.82
CA ARG A 138 -14.70 4.20 -16.50
C ARG A 138 -14.04 3.65 -17.76
N GLN A 139 -14.82 3.01 -18.64
CA GLN A 139 -14.33 2.44 -19.89
C GLN A 139 -13.75 3.50 -20.82
N SER A 140 -14.41 4.65 -20.94
CA SER A 140 -13.91 5.76 -21.74
C SER A 140 -12.58 6.32 -21.22
N ILE A 141 -12.43 6.45 -19.91
CA ILE A 141 -11.18 6.94 -19.28
C ILE A 141 -10.06 5.93 -19.51
N VAL A 142 -10.30 4.65 -19.23
CA VAL A 142 -9.29 3.59 -19.38
C VAL A 142 -8.85 3.47 -20.84
N SER A 143 -9.79 3.47 -21.79
CA SER A 143 -9.47 3.44 -23.23
C SER A 143 -8.65 4.67 -23.61
N GLY A 144 -9.11 5.88 -23.28
CA GLY A 144 -8.43 7.11 -23.65
C GLY A 144 -6.99 7.17 -23.13
N ILE A 145 -6.73 6.77 -21.88
CA ILE A 145 -5.37 6.72 -21.34
C ILE A 145 -4.51 5.70 -22.09
N ASN A 146 -5.06 4.51 -22.35
CA ASN A 146 -4.36 3.45 -23.06
C ASN A 146 -4.11 3.77 -24.54
N ASP A 147 -4.96 4.60 -25.14
CA ASP A 147 -4.84 5.10 -26.51
C ASP A 147 -3.91 6.34 -26.62
N GLY A 148 -3.37 6.82 -25.49
CA GLY A 148 -2.42 7.93 -25.47
C GLY A 148 -3.04 9.33 -25.33
N GLU A 149 -4.34 9.45 -25.02
CA GLU A 149 -4.99 10.75 -24.81
C GLU A 149 -4.44 11.49 -23.59
N GLU A 150 -4.49 12.83 -23.60
CA GLU A 150 -4.14 13.65 -22.44
C GLU A 150 -5.03 13.33 -21.23
N ILE A 151 -4.43 13.24 -20.04
CA ILE A 151 -5.17 12.98 -18.80
C ILE A 151 -5.84 14.27 -18.32
N LYS A 152 -7.11 14.42 -18.70
CA LYS A 152 -8.00 15.55 -18.36
C LYS A 152 -8.26 15.62 -16.86
N GLU A 153 -8.52 16.82 -16.33
CA GLU A 153 -8.75 17.04 -14.90
C GLU A 153 -9.93 16.22 -14.34
N GLU A 154 -11.01 16.09 -15.12
CA GLU A 154 -12.17 15.26 -14.75
C GLU A 154 -11.81 13.79 -14.55
N TRP A 155 -10.87 13.28 -15.35
CA TRP A 155 -10.39 11.90 -15.25
C TRP A 155 -9.53 11.72 -14.00
N ARG A 156 -8.72 12.72 -13.65
CA ARG A 156 -7.86 12.70 -12.46
C ARG A 156 -8.68 12.49 -11.19
N THR A 157 -9.76 13.28 -11.04
CA THR A 157 -10.69 13.14 -9.90
C THR A 157 -11.31 11.74 -9.85
N PHE A 158 -11.83 11.26 -10.98
CA PHE A 158 -12.44 9.92 -11.06
C PHE A 158 -11.45 8.81 -10.66
N LEU A 159 -10.20 8.88 -11.16
CA LEU A 159 -9.17 7.87 -10.92
C LEU A 159 -8.70 7.84 -9.47
N LEU A 160 -8.57 8.99 -8.81
CA LEU A 160 -8.20 9.05 -7.39
C LEU A 160 -9.26 8.39 -6.50
N GLU A 161 -10.54 8.50 -6.87
CA GLU A 161 -11.65 7.87 -6.16
C GLU A 161 -11.83 6.39 -6.55
N ASN A 162 -11.47 6.03 -7.78
CA ASN A 162 -11.68 4.72 -8.38
C ASN A 162 -10.40 4.23 -9.08
N PRO A 163 -9.41 3.72 -8.33
CA PRO A 163 -8.19 3.16 -8.91
C PRO A 163 -8.43 2.09 -9.97
N GLN A 164 -7.76 2.19 -11.11
CA GLN A 164 -7.81 1.26 -12.23
C GLN A 164 -6.44 0.59 -12.44
N GLU A 165 -6.42 -0.73 -12.51
CA GLU A 165 -5.19 -1.51 -12.68
C GLU A 165 -4.67 -1.46 -14.12
N GLU A 166 -5.62 -1.39 -15.08
CA GLU A 166 -5.40 -1.56 -16.51
C GLU A 166 -4.60 -0.42 -17.14
N ILE A 167 -4.51 0.73 -16.45
CA ILE A 167 -3.79 1.91 -16.94
C ILE A 167 -2.36 2.02 -16.39
N ILE A 168 -2.00 1.22 -15.38
CA ILE A 168 -0.73 1.40 -14.64
C ILE A 168 0.47 1.35 -15.59
N ASP A 169 0.56 0.37 -16.49
CA ASP A 169 1.70 0.25 -17.40
C ASP A 169 1.81 1.47 -18.33
N ASN A 170 0.69 1.99 -18.83
CA ASN A 170 0.66 3.21 -19.63
C ASN A 170 1.08 4.44 -18.82
N LEU A 171 0.66 4.56 -17.56
CA LEU A 171 1.11 5.65 -16.69
C LEU A 171 2.61 5.56 -16.39
N LEU A 172 3.16 4.36 -16.18
CA LEU A 172 4.60 4.16 -16.03
C LEU A 172 5.35 4.56 -17.30
N ASP A 173 4.84 4.20 -18.48
CA ASP A 173 5.45 4.57 -19.76
C ASP A 173 5.41 6.09 -20.00
N ARG A 174 4.29 6.75 -19.68
CA ARG A 174 4.19 8.23 -19.71
C ARG A 174 5.15 8.90 -18.74
N PHE A 175 5.32 8.33 -17.54
CA PHE A 175 6.28 8.82 -16.55
C PHE A 175 7.71 8.78 -17.11
N ILE A 176 8.09 7.67 -17.75
CA ILE A 176 9.39 7.51 -18.39
C ILE A 176 9.56 8.51 -19.55
N GLN A 177 8.57 8.62 -20.44
CA GLN A 177 8.62 9.50 -21.61
C GLN A 177 8.73 10.98 -21.25
N ASN A 178 8.16 11.39 -20.11
CA ASN A 178 8.20 12.77 -19.63
C ASN A 178 9.28 13.00 -18.56
N SER A 179 10.16 12.03 -18.34
CA SER A 179 11.26 12.16 -17.38
C SER A 179 12.17 13.36 -17.68
N GLY A 180 12.61 14.05 -16.62
CA GLY A 180 13.40 15.28 -16.73
C GLY A 180 12.60 16.56 -16.92
N ARG A 181 11.26 16.50 -16.94
CA ARG A 181 10.36 17.67 -16.87
C ARG A 181 9.47 17.59 -15.64
N THR A 182 9.37 18.68 -14.89
CA THR A 182 8.34 18.79 -13.85
C THR A 182 7.07 19.30 -14.50
N THR A 183 6.11 18.40 -14.75
CA THR A 183 4.79 18.72 -15.31
C THR A 183 3.69 18.34 -14.34
N GLU A 184 2.50 18.95 -14.51
CA GLU A 184 1.30 18.54 -13.77
C GLU A 184 0.97 17.06 -14.00
N GLU A 185 1.22 16.53 -15.20
CA GLU A 185 1.01 15.13 -15.52
C GLU A 185 1.94 14.21 -14.72
N ILE A 186 3.24 14.51 -14.63
CA ILE A 186 4.19 13.73 -13.81
C ILE A 186 3.81 13.78 -12.32
N SER A 187 3.40 14.96 -11.84
CA SER A 187 2.93 15.13 -10.46
C SER A 187 1.69 14.26 -10.20
N PHE A 188 0.72 14.30 -11.10
CA PHE A 188 -0.49 13.48 -11.01
C PHE A 188 -0.16 11.99 -11.06
N ILE A 189 0.66 11.53 -12.01
CA ILE A 189 1.04 10.11 -12.13
C ILE A 189 1.71 9.63 -10.85
N THR A 190 2.65 10.40 -10.30
CA THR A 190 3.35 10.07 -9.05
C THR A 190 2.37 9.99 -7.88
N GLN A 191 1.46 10.96 -7.77
CA GLN A 191 0.43 10.97 -6.72
C GLN A 191 -0.51 9.77 -6.83
N TYR A 192 -1.02 9.49 -8.04
CA TYR A 192 -1.93 8.40 -8.30
C TYR A 192 -1.27 7.05 -8.00
N LEU A 193 -0.11 6.76 -8.59
CA LEU A 193 0.62 5.51 -8.36
C LEU A 193 1.07 5.35 -6.90
N GLY A 194 1.32 6.47 -6.21
CA GLY A 194 1.63 6.50 -4.77
C GLY A 194 0.42 6.23 -3.88
N ALA A 195 -0.80 6.47 -4.35
CA ALA A 195 -2.04 6.33 -3.58
C ALA A 195 -2.73 4.96 -3.74
N ILE A 196 -2.52 4.28 -4.87
CA ILE A 196 -3.13 2.96 -5.12
C ILE A 196 -2.38 1.83 -4.38
N PRO A 197 -3.00 0.66 -4.16
CA PRO A 197 -2.38 -0.48 -3.48
C PRO A 197 -1.02 -0.85 -4.08
N LYS A 198 0.00 -0.96 -3.22
CA LYS A 198 1.42 -1.10 -3.62
C LYS A 198 1.65 -2.37 -4.44
N GLU A 199 0.93 -3.43 -4.16
CA GLU A 199 0.98 -4.71 -4.86
C GLU A 199 0.63 -4.60 -6.36
N MET A 200 -0.17 -3.60 -6.75
CA MET A 200 -0.55 -3.36 -8.14
C MET A 200 0.57 -2.69 -8.96
N VAL A 201 1.43 -1.91 -8.30
CA VAL A 201 2.42 -1.05 -8.96
C VAL A 201 3.84 -1.60 -8.83
N THR A 202 4.20 -2.11 -7.64
CA THR A 202 5.59 -2.39 -7.25
C THR A 202 6.28 -3.29 -8.25
N ARG A 203 5.67 -4.43 -8.59
CA ARG A 203 6.25 -5.38 -9.55
C ARG A 203 6.53 -4.73 -10.91
N ARG A 204 5.55 -4.00 -11.46
CA ARG A 204 5.62 -3.35 -12.78
C ARG A 204 6.67 -2.24 -12.79
N ALA A 205 6.74 -1.44 -11.73
CA ALA A 205 7.74 -0.38 -11.58
C ALA A 205 9.18 -0.93 -11.59
N TYR A 206 9.44 -2.02 -10.87
CA TYR A 206 10.77 -2.66 -10.92
C TYR A 206 11.06 -3.37 -12.24
N GLU A 207 10.05 -3.91 -12.93
CA GLU A 207 10.22 -4.46 -14.28
C GLU A 207 10.69 -3.37 -15.25
N LYS A 208 10.03 -2.20 -15.27
CA LYS A 208 10.42 -1.03 -16.08
C LYS A 208 11.78 -0.44 -15.66
N ARG A 209 12.16 -0.55 -14.38
CA ARG A 209 13.47 -0.08 -13.88
C ARG A 209 14.66 -0.78 -14.55
N LYS A 210 14.50 -2.03 -15.03
CA LYS A 210 15.59 -2.76 -15.70
C LYS A 210 16.17 -1.98 -16.89
N GLU A 211 15.32 -1.26 -17.60
CA GLU A 211 15.69 -0.45 -18.76
C GLU A 211 15.86 1.05 -18.40
N ASN A 212 15.16 1.53 -17.37
CA ASN A 212 15.09 2.95 -17.00
C ASN A 212 15.51 3.19 -15.53
N LYS A 213 16.73 2.79 -15.16
CA LYS A 213 17.20 2.67 -13.76
C LYS A 213 16.98 3.90 -12.88
N ALA A 214 17.49 5.06 -13.31
CA ALA A 214 17.45 6.30 -12.52
C ALA A 214 16.00 6.81 -12.40
N VAL A 215 15.35 7.03 -13.55
CA VAL A 215 13.98 7.55 -13.65
C VAL A 215 12.99 6.71 -12.84
N MET A 216 12.97 5.40 -13.06
CA MET A 216 12.07 4.52 -12.32
C MET A 216 12.46 4.38 -10.86
N GLY A 217 13.74 4.55 -10.55
CA GLY A 217 14.23 4.63 -9.18
C GLY A 217 13.62 5.79 -8.41
N ASP A 218 13.57 6.97 -9.01
CA ASP A 218 12.97 8.15 -8.40
C ASP A 218 11.48 7.92 -8.11
N LEU A 219 10.75 7.32 -9.06
CA LEU A 219 9.35 6.93 -8.87
C LEU A 219 9.18 5.92 -7.73
N ILE A 220 10.02 4.88 -7.69
CA ILE A 220 9.98 3.84 -6.65
C ILE A 220 10.15 4.44 -5.25
N VAL A 221 11.10 5.37 -5.08
CA VAL A 221 11.31 6.07 -3.81
C VAL A 221 10.14 7.01 -3.51
N ALA A 222 9.72 7.83 -4.46
CA ALA A 222 8.64 8.80 -4.28
C ALA A 222 7.31 8.13 -3.90
N CYS A 223 7.01 6.97 -4.47
CA CYS A 223 5.81 6.21 -4.22
C CYS A 223 5.98 5.18 -3.08
N ASN A 224 7.13 5.08 -2.42
CA ASN A 224 7.42 4.06 -1.39
C ASN A 224 7.09 2.62 -1.86
N LEU A 225 7.53 2.25 -3.06
CA LEU A 225 7.32 0.91 -3.64
C LEU A 225 8.40 -0.06 -3.12
N PHE A 226 8.34 -0.39 -1.84
CA PHE A 226 9.34 -1.25 -1.19
C PHE A 226 9.22 -2.71 -1.64
N ASP A 227 10.36 -3.29 -2.00
CA ASP A 227 10.51 -4.72 -2.30
C ASP A 227 11.94 -5.13 -1.92
N SER A 228 12.09 -5.83 -0.79
CA SER A 228 13.39 -6.15 -0.22
C SER A 228 14.26 -7.02 -1.14
N GLU A 229 13.65 -7.93 -1.91
CA GLU A 229 14.35 -8.79 -2.87
C GLU A 229 14.91 -7.97 -4.03
N ARG A 230 14.09 -7.13 -4.64
CA ARG A 230 14.49 -6.33 -5.81
C ARG A 230 15.47 -5.21 -5.44
N ILE A 231 15.34 -4.61 -4.26
CA ILE A 231 16.34 -3.66 -3.75
C ILE A 231 17.68 -4.38 -3.52
N LEU A 232 17.68 -5.58 -2.94
CA LEU A 232 18.91 -6.34 -2.71
C LEU A 232 19.60 -6.70 -4.02
N LEU A 233 18.83 -7.11 -5.03
CA LEU A 233 19.35 -7.37 -6.38
C LEU A 233 19.98 -6.10 -6.99
N ALA A 234 19.34 -4.94 -6.86
CA ALA A 234 19.89 -3.67 -7.35
C ALA A 234 21.19 -3.28 -6.63
N ILE A 235 21.26 -3.47 -5.30
CA ILE A 235 22.46 -3.22 -4.51
C ILE A 235 23.61 -4.16 -4.89
N LYS A 236 23.31 -5.45 -5.18
CA LYS A 236 24.31 -6.42 -5.65
C LYS A 236 24.84 -6.10 -7.05
N GLU A 237 23.99 -5.56 -7.92
CA GLU A 237 24.35 -5.22 -9.29
C GLU A 237 25.20 -3.95 -9.36
N ASP A 238 24.74 -2.87 -8.71
CA ASP A 238 25.38 -1.56 -8.71
C ASP A 238 25.00 -0.81 -7.44
N LEU A 239 25.77 -1.04 -6.37
CA LEU A 239 25.55 -0.43 -5.07
C LEU A 239 25.56 1.10 -5.17
N THR A 240 26.57 1.67 -5.82
CA THR A 240 26.77 3.13 -5.92
C THR A 240 25.53 3.79 -6.53
N ASN A 241 25.04 3.30 -7.67
CA ASN A 241 23.84 3.86 -8.30
C ASN A 241 22.52 3.30 -7.77
N SER A 242 22.52 2.56 -6.66
CA SER A 242 21.28 2.01 -6.07
C SER A 242 21.09 2.37 -4.60
N THR A 243 22.03 3.09 -3.96
CA THR A 243 21.93 3.46 -2.54
C THR A 243 20.67 4.25 -2.20
N TYR A 244 20.14 5.06 -3.13
CA TYR A 244 18.93 5.85 -2.91
C TYR A 244 17.68 4.97 -2.69
N LEU A 245 17.65 3.74 -3.23
CA LEU A 245 16.56 2.78 -3.02
C LEU A 245 16.47 2.30 -1.57
N LEU A 246 17.54 2.41 -0.78
CA LEU A 246 17.54 2.04 0.63
C LEU A 246 16.59 2.93 1.46
N ARG A 247 16.22 4.11 0.93
CA ARG A 247 15.28 5.06 1.53
C ARG A 247 13.82 4.62 1.40
N THR A 248 13.51 3.73 0.47
CA THR A 248 12.13 3.25 0.23
C THR A 248 11.56 2.58 1.49
N GLN A 249 10.29 2.87 1.77
CA GLN A 249 9.58 2.42 2.99
C GLN A 249 8.42 1.47 2.66
N SER A 250 8.07 0.63 3.63
CA SER A 250 6.88 -0.23 3.60
C SER A 250 5.99 0.09 4.78
N ASP A 251 4.68 -0.08 4.62
CA ASP A 251 3.69 0.06 5.70
C ASP A 251 3.87 -1.05 6.77
N SER A 252 4.43 -2.19 6.36
CA SER A 252 4.79 -3.29 7.26
C SER A 252 6.04 -4.01 6.77
N TYR A 253 6.81 -4.56 7.69
CA TYR A 253 8.02 -5.34 7.40
C TYR A 253 7.82 -6.74 7.95
N ASP A 254 8.19 -7.75 7.18
CA ASP A 254 8.23 -9.13 7.64
C ASP A 254 9.66 -9.60 8.00
N ILE A 255 9.78 -10.83 8.49
CA ILE A 255 11.07 -11.39 8.90
C ILE A 255 12.01 -11.63 7.72
N GLU A 256 11.46 -11.84 6.53
CA GLU A 256 12.24 -12.08 5.31
C GLU A 256 12.78 -10.76 4.76
N ASP A 257 12.01 -9.67 4.86
CA ASP A 257 12.47 -8.31 4.63
C ASP A 257 13.66 -7.98 5.52
N LEU A 258 13.55 -8.29 6.82
CA LEU A 258 14.64 -8.08 7.78
C LEU A 258 15.91 -8.79 7.29
N LYS A 259 15.86 -10.09 7.00
CA LYS A 259 17.03 -10.86 6.54
C LYS A 259 17.68 -10.27 5.29
N ARG A 260 16.88 -9.87 4.30
CA ARG A 260 17.42 -9.27 3.07
C ARG A 260 18.04 -7.91 3.33
N MET A 261 17.46 -7.11 4.22
CA MET A 261 18.06 -5.85 4.65
C MET A 261 19.37 -6.08 5.43
N GLU A 262 19.47 -7.12 6.26
CA GLU A 262 20.73 -7.50 6.91
C GLU A 262 21.80 -7.92 5.89
N GLU A 263 21.38 -8.61 4.81
CA GLU A 263 22.28 -8.94 3.71
C GLU A 263 22.75 -7.67 2.96
N MET A 264 21.88 -6.69 2.74
CA MET A 264 22.29 -5.38 2.18
C MET A 264 23.31 -4.69 3.10
N GLU A 265 23.08 -4.66 4.41
CA GLU A 265 24.03 -4.09 5.38
C GLU A 265 25.38 -4.81 5.32
N HIS A 266 25.37 -6.14 5.26
CA HIS A 266 26.60 -6.93 5.13
C HIS A 266 27.39 -6.57 3.86
N ILE A 267 26.72 -6.41 2.71
CA ILE A 267 27.37 -5.98 1.46
C ILE A 267 27.99 -4.59 1.63
N ILE A 268 27.23 -3.64 2.20
CA ILE A 268 27.68 -2.26 2.43
C ILE A 268 28.91 -2.21 3.35
N ASP A 269 28.90 -2.98 4.44
CA ASP A 269 29.99 -3.01 5.42
C ASP A 269 31.27 -3.62 4.88
N ASN A 270 31.16 -4.51 3.89
CA ASN A 270 32.29 -5.19 3.26
C ASN A 270 32.73 -4.57 1.92
N LEU A 271 32.30 -3.33 1.64
CA LEU A 271 32.77 -2.59 0.46
C LEU A 271 34.29 -2.43 0.48
N PRO A 272 35.00 -2.79 -0.61
CA PRO A 272 36.43 -2.61 -0.68
C PRO A 272 36.79 -1.13 -0.71
N ASP A 273 37.94 -0.81 -0.14
CA ASP A 273 38.53 0.51 -0.33
C ASP A 273 39.05 0.60 -1.77
N VAL A 274 38.58 1.59 -2.51
CA VAL A 274 39.00 1.90 -3.89
C VAL A 274 39.98 3.08 -3.93
N GLY A 275 40.06 3.86 -2.84
CA GLY A 275 41.16 4.75 -2.54
C GLY A 275 42.28 4.04 -1.75
N SER A 276 43.28 4.80 -1.29
CA SER A 276 44.38 4.26 -0.49
C SER A 276 44.91 5.26 0.53
N PHE A 277 45.58 4.76 1.57
CA PHE A 277 46.37 5.58 2.47
C PHE A 277 47.87 5.40 2.18
N ILE A 278 48.61 6.50 2.10
CA ILE A 278 50.06 6.49 1.98
C ILE A 278 50.69 7.24 3.14
N SER A 279 51.90 6.83 3.53
CA SER A 279 52.76 7.59 4.44
C SER A 279 53.86 8.28 3.65
N THR A 280 53.97 9.61 3.76
CA THR A 280 55.06 10.38 3.16
C THR A 280 55.96 10.97 4.25
N LYS A 281 57.28 10.89 4.05
CA LYS A 281 58.27 11.59 4.88
C LYS A 281 58.48 12.98 4.30
N GLY A 282 58.14 14.02 5.07
CA GLY A 282 58.37 15.41 4.65
C GLY A 282 59.87 15.74 4.66
N LEU A 283 60.33 16.54 3.69
CA LEU A 283 61.73 16.98 3.60
C LEU A 283 62.26 17.66 4.88
N PHE A 284 61.37 18.21 5.71
CA PHE A 284 61.70 18.99 6.91
C PHE A 284 60.92 18.59 8.18
N SER A 285 60.09 17.53 8.12
CA SER A 285 59.21 17.13 9.23
C SER A 285 59.71 15.88 9.92
N LYS A 286 59.83 15.90 11.26
CA LYS A 286 60.32 14.77 12.09
C LYS A 286 59.33 13.58 12.21
N GLY A 287 58.25 13.55 11.42
CA GLY A 287 57.21 12.52 11.49
C GLY A 287 56.65 12.15 10.11
N GLU A 288 56.16 10.92 9.98
CA GLU A 288 55.44 10.47 8.80
C GLU A 288 54.08 11.18 8.73
N LYS A 289 53.78 11.80 7.59
CA LYS A 289 52.44 12.34 7.32
C LYS A 289 51.64 11.28 6.58
N ARG A 290 50.56 10.79 7.22
CA ARG A 290 49.56 9.96 6.55
C ARG A 290 48.75 10.84 5.61
N GLN A 291 48.51 10.36 4.39
CA GLN A 291 47.68 11.04 3.39
C GLN A 291 46.68 10.04 2.81
N TYR A 292 45.45 10.49 2.61
CA TYR A 292 44.42 9.75 1.90
C TYR A 292 44.50 10.10 0.41
N ILE A 293 44.58 9.08 -0.45
CA ILE A 293 44.44 9.20 -1.89
C ILE A 293 43.04 8.72 -2.27
N CYS A 294 42.22 9.62 -2.82
CA CYS A 294 40.88 9.29 -3.25
C CYS A 294 40.89 8.39 -4.51
N PRO A 295 39.75 7.82 -4.92
CA PRO A 295 39.67 6.98 -6.11
C PRO A 295 40.12 7.67 -7.41
N ASN A 296 40.02 9.01 -7.46
CA ASN A 296 40.49 9.82 -8.60
C ASN A 296 41.97 10.25 -8.48
N GLY A 297 42.69 9.82 -7.44
CA GLY A 297 44.11 10.10 -7.25
C GLY A 297 44.44 11.41 -6.51
N HIS A 298 43.43 12.17 -6.07
CA HIS A 298 43.65 13.40 -5.31
C HIS A 298 44.16 13.09 -3.89
N LYS A 299 45.12 13.90 -3.43
CA LYS A 299 45.72 13.78 -2.09
C LYS A 299 44.97 14.68 -1.11
N ASN A 300 44.45 14.09 -0.05
CA ASN A 300 43.70 14.75 1.00
C ASN A 300 44.39 14.53 2.35
N ASP A 301 43.99 15.30 3.36
CA ASP A 301 44.37 14.97 4.74
C ASP A 301 43.76 13.62 5.14
N ALA A 302 44.49 12.85 5.94
CA ALA A 302 44.02 11.54 6.40
C ALA A 302 42.86 11.63 7.39
N SER A 303 42.59 12.81 7.99
CA SER A 303 41.39 13.03 8.80
C SER A 303 40.10 13.18 7.98
N ASN A 304 40.21 13.45 6.68
CA ASN A 304 39.05 13.75 5.86
C ASN A 304 38.38 12.47 5.37
N GLU A 305 37.07 12.35 5.62
CA GLU A 305 36.27 11.22 5.12
C GLU A 305 36.07 11.29 3.60
N PHE A 306 35.88 12.50 3.06
CA PHE A 306 35.63 12.76 1.64
C PHE A 306 36.78 13.54 1.00
N CYS A 307 36.95 13.36 -0.30
CA CYS A 307 37.90 14.16 -1.07
C CYS A 307 37.44 15.63 -1.13
N GLU A 308 38.35 16.56 -0.83
CA GLU A 308 38.08 18.01 -0.80
C GLU A 308 38.22 18.69 -2.18
N ASP A 309 38.66 17.95 -3.20
CA ASP A 309 38.68 18.48 -4.55
C ASP A 309 37.25 18.80 -5.01
N LEU A 310 37.05 20.03 -5.51
CA LEU A 310 35.76 20.60 -5.89
C LEU A 310 34.98 19.73 -6.90
N ASN A 311 35.68 18.93 -7.71
CA ASN A 311 35.06 18.08 -8.73
C ASN A 311 35.07 16.59 -8.37
N CYS A 312 35.38 16.23 -7.11
CA CYS A 312 35.51 14.83 -6.69
C CYS A 312 34.49 14.42 -5.61
N GLY A 313 34.65 14.86 -4.36
CA GLY A 313 33.72 14.52 -3.26
C GLY A 313 33.60 13.03 -2.88
N LEU A 314 34.44 12.14 -3.40
CA LEU A 314 34.40 10.70 -3.10
C LEU A 314 35.14 10.36 -1.79
N ASN A 315 34.58 9.47 -0.99
CA ASN A 315 35.27 8.82 0.12
C ASN A 315 36.15 7.65 -0.36
N ILE A 316 36.86 7.01 0.58
CA ILE A 316 37.78 5.91 0.27
C ILE A 316 37.09 4.70 -0.37
N LYS A 317 35.78 4.54 -0.15
CA LYS A 317 34.95 3.48 -0.73
C LYS A 317 34.32 3.87 -2.06
N GLY A 318 34.62 5.06 -2.58
CA GLY A 318 34.05 5.54 -3.85
C GLY A 318 32.61 6.01 -3.73
N LEU A 319 32.18 6.43 -2.55
CA LEU A 319 30.85 6.95 -2.29
C LEU A 319 30.87 8.47 -2.05
N PHE A 320 29.84 9.15 -2.53
CA PHE A 320 29.52 10.53 -2.20
C PHE A 320 28.81 10.63 -0.85
N SER A 321 28.85 11.82 -0.23
CA SER A 321 28.20 12.08 1.06
C SER A 321 26.71 11.71 1.07
N TYR A 322 25.95 12.10 0.05
CA TYR A 322 24.50 11.79 -0.02
C TYR A 322 24.19 10.28 -0.08
N GLN A 323 25.13 9.48 -0.60
CA GLN A 323 25.00 8.02 -0.63
C GLN A 323 25.29 7.44 0.76
N VAL A 324 26.30 7.98 1.46
CA VAL A 324 26.61 7.64 2.86
C VAL A 324 25.44 8.01 3.78
N ASP A 325 24.80 9.16 3.56
CA ASP A 325 23.62 9.57 4.32
C ASP A 325 22.46 8.57 4.14
N SER A 326 22.17 8.16 2.90
CA SER A 326 21.15 7.16 2.60
C SER A 326 21.45 5.81 3.28
N ILE A 327 22.72 5.39 3.31
CA ILE A 327 23.19 4.18 4.01
C ILE A 327 23.00 4.32 5.52
N ASN A 328 23.33 5.47 6.10
CA ASN A 328 23.21 5.70 7.55
C ASN A 328 21.75 5.70 7.99
N GLU A 329 20.85 6.32 7.24
CA GLU A 329 19.40 6.25 7.48
C GLU A 329 18.90 4.81 7.41
N PHE A 330 19.35 4.05 6.42
CA PHE A 330 19.02 2.63 6.28
C PHE A 330 19.48 1.80 7.47
N LYS A 331 20.73 1.96 7.94
CA LYS A 331 21.23 1.25 9.13
C LYS A 331 20.47 1.61 10.40
N LYS A 332 20.05 2.87 10.53
CA LYS A 332 19.21 3.32 11.63
C LYS A 332 17.81 2.68 11.58
N LYS A 333 17.23 2.56 10.38
CA LYS A 333 15.98 1.81 10.15
C LYS A 333 16.15 0.33 10.51
N LEU A 334 17.21 -0.31 10.03
CA LEU A 334 17.50 -1.73 10.26
C LEU A 334 17.71 -2.07 11.74
N SER A 335 18.50 -1.28 12.47
CA SER A 335 18.69 -1.44 13.92
C SER A 335 17.38 -1.28 14.71
N SER A 336 16.49 -0.38 14.27
CA SER A 336 15.16 -0.23 14.85
C SER A 336 14.29 -1.47 14.58
N LEU A 337 14.31 -2.00 13.36
CA LEU A 337 13.60 -3.24 13.00
C LEU A 337 14.09 -4.43 13.83
N ARG A 338 15.40 -4.66 13.94
CA ARG A 338 15.98 -5.71 14.81
C ARG A 338 15.46 -5.62 16.24
N THR A 339 15.40 -4.41 16.79
CA THR A 339 14.91 -4.17 18.15
C THR A 339 13.43 -4.53 18.29
N LEU A 340 12.61 -4.26 17.29
CA LEU A 340 11.18 -4.58 17.29
C LEU A 340 10.93 -6.07 17.10
N PHE A 341 11.62 -6.72 16.16
CA PHE A 341 11.50 -8.16 15.93
C PHE A 341 11.98 -9.00 17.12
N ASN A 342 13.01 -8.57 17.84
CA ASN A 342 13.47 -9.27 19.05
C ASN A 342 12.50 -9.16 20.24
N LYS A 343 11.52 -8.25 20.18
CA LYS A 343 10.50 -8.07 21.23
C LYS A 343 9.19 -8.81 20.94
N ALA A 344 8.95 -9.18 19.67
CA ALA A 344 7.77 -9.90 19.22
C ALA A 344 7.95 -11.42 19.44
#